data_AF-A0A1H0TZN7-F1
#
_entry.id   AF-A0A1H0TZN7-F1
#
_cell.length_a   1.000
_cell.length_b   1.000
_cell.length_c   1.000
_cell.angle_alpha   90.00
_cell.angle_beta   90.00
_cell.angle_gamma   90.00
#
_symmetry.space_group_name_H-M   'P 1'
#
loop_
_entity.id
_entity.type
_entity.pdbx_description
1 polymer ?
#
loop_
_entity_poly.entity_id
_entity_poly.type
_entity_poly.pdbx_seq_one_letter_code
_entity_poly.pdbx_strand_id
1 'polypeptide(L)'
;MTLEIGASDPEVQRLANDCFAAVATAVAECARAAQRNGDIDPDADPDDLAYLLLTIIRGIDVVGAYGHSPDRPTSIAESAFALLPRHRHRREGAVPSSDLTQQETLA
;
A
#
# COMPACT_ATOMS: atom_id res chain seq x y z
N MET A 1 1.98 -21.67 -12.24
CA MET A 1 1.52 -23.08 -12.30
C MET A 1 0.08 -23.22 -11.80
N THR A 2 -0.29 -22.59 -10.67
CA THR A 2 -1.68 -22.62 -10.14
C THR A 2 -2.74 -22.04 -11.09
N LEU A 3 -2.41 -21.01 -11.88
CA LEU A 3 -3.36 -20.35 -12.79
C LEU A 3 -3.83 -21.27 -13.95
N GLU A 4 -2.93 -22.09 -14.49
CA GLU A 4 -3.24 -23.01 -15.60
C GLU A 4 -4.05 -24.23 -15.13
N ILE A 5 -3.81 -24.69 -13.89
CA ILE A 5 -4.48 -25.86 -13.32
C ILE A 5 -5.83 -25.48 -12.68
N GLY A 6 -5.92 -24.31 -12.03
CA GLY A 6 -7.16 -23.85 -11.39
C GLY A 6 -8.34 -23.72 -12.36
N ALA A 7 -8.09 -23.26 -13.59
CA ALA A 7 -9.14 -23.18 -14.60
C ALA A 7 -9.70 -24.55 -15.05
N SER A 8 -8.94 -25.63 -14.81
CA SER A 8 -9.27 -26.98 -15.28
C SER A 8 -9.89 -27.88 -14.19
N ASP A 9 -9.76 -27.51 -12.92
CA ASP A 9 -10.28 -28.27 -11.78
C ASP A 9 -10.99 -27.34 -10.77
N PRO A 10 -12.32 -27.49 -10.58
CA PRO A 10 -13.10 -26.64 -9.67
C PRO A 10 -12.63 -26.67 -8.20
N GLU A 11 -12.08 -27.79 -7.71
CA GLU A 11 -11.58 -27.87 -6.35
C GLU A 11 -10.27 -27.10 -6.20
N VAL A 12 -9.39 -27.19 -7.20
CA VAL A 12 -8.15 -26.40 -7.25
C VAL A 12 -8.47 -24.91 -7.38
N GLN A 13 -9.45 -24.53 -8.19
CA GLN A 13 -9.93 -23.14 -8.30
C GLN A 13 -10.40 -22.61 -6.94
N ARG A 14 -11.23 -23.39 -6.23
CA ARG A 14 -11.75 -23.02 -4.91
C ARG A 14 -10.61 -22.85 -3.91
N LEU A 15 -9.71 -23.83 -3.83
CA LEU A 15 -8.56 -23.78 -2.91
C LEU A 15 -7.64 -22.58 -3.22
N ALA A 16 -7.39 -22.30 -4.49
CA ALA A 16 -6.63 -21.13 -4.90
C ALA A 16 -7.31 -19.85 -4.43
N ASN A 17 -8.62 -19.70 -4.70
CA ASN A 17 -9.40 -18.54 -4.27
C ASN A 17 -9.37 -18.36 -2.74
N ASP A 18 -9.54 -19.44 -1.98
CA ASP A 18 -9.49 -19.40 -0.51
C ASP A 18 -8.11 -18.96 -0.01
N CYS A 19 -7.04 -19.44 -0.64
CA CYS A 19 -5.67 -19.04 -0.31
C CYS A 19 -5.42 -17.56 -0.63
N PHE A 20 -5.83 -17.09 -1.82
CA PHE A 20 -5.71 -15.68 -2.20
C PHE A 20 -6.49 -14.78 -1.24
N ALA A 21 -7.73 -15.15 -0.89
CA ALA A 21 -8.56 -14.39 0.05
C ALA A 21 -7.94 -14.34 1.46
N ALA A 22 -7.39 -15.45 1.94
CA ALA A 22 -6.73 -15.48 3.26
C ALA A 22 -5.51 -14.55 3.30
N VAL A 23 -4.68 -14.56 2.24
CA VAL A 23 -3.51 -13.67 2.17
C VAL A 23 -3.94 -12.21 2.02
N ALA A 24 -4.90 -11.91 1.14
CA ALA A 24 -5.43 -10.55 0.97
C ALA A 24 -5.98 -10.01 2.30
N THR A 25 -6.73 -10.82 3.04
CA THR A 25 -7.25 -10.45 4.37
C THR A 25 -6.12 -10.11 5.34
N ALA A 26 -5.08 -10.95 5.41
CA ALA A 26 -3.94 -10.69 6.29
C ALA A 26 -3.21 -9.39 5.94
N VAL A 27 -3.01 -9.10 4.64
CA VAL A 27 -2.37 -7.87 4.19
C VAL A 27 -3.25 -6.64 4.46
N ALA A 28 -4.57 -6.75 4.26
CA ALA A 28 -5.52 -5.68 4.59
C ALA A 28 -5.50 -5.35 6.09
N GLU A 29 -5.41 -6.35 6.96
CA GLU A 29 -5.24 -6.13 8.40
C GLU A 29 -3.93 -5.41 8.75
N CYS A 30 -2.83 -5.74 8.05
CA CYS A 30 -1.58 -4.99 8.18
C CYS A 30 -1.74 -3.54 7.71
N ALA A 31 -2.43 -3.29 6.60
CA ALA A 31 -2.70 -1.94 6.11
C ALA A 31 -3.55 -1.14 7.13
N ARG A 32 -4.60 -1.74 7.69
CA ARG A 32 -5.41 -1.15 8.76
C ARG A 32 -4.58 -0.84 10.00
N ALA A 33 -3.64 -1.70 10.38
CA ALA A 33 -2.74 -1.45 11.49
C ALA A 33 -1.80 -0.26 11.21
N ALA A 34 -1.22 -0.20 10.01
CA ALA A 34 -0.37 0.91 9.57
C ALA A 34 -1.16 2.24 9.50
N GLN A 35 -2.43 2.21 9.09
CA GLN A 35 -3.31 3.39 9.14
C GLN A 35 -3.54 3.87 10.57
N ARG A 36 -3.83 2.97 11.51
CA ARG A 36 -3.96 3.32 12.94
C ARG A 36 -2.70 3.95 13.52
N ASN A 37 -1.53 3.55 13.03
CA ASN A 37 -0.24 4.09 13.44
C ASN A 37 0.14 5.40 12.72
N GLY A 38 -0.62 5.80 11.68
CA GLY A 38 -0.34 6.98 10.87
C GLY A 38 0.74 6.78 9.80
N ASP A 39 1.13 5.54 9.50
CA ASP A 39 2.11 5.22 8.46
C ASP A 39 1.49 5.30 7.05
N ILE A 40 0.21 4.91 6.93
CA ILE A 40 -0.59 4.91 5.70
C ILE A 40 -1.74 5.90 5.84
N ASP A 41 -2.11 6.54 4.73
CA ASP A 41 -3.28 7.42 4.62
C ASP A 41 -4.55 6.70 5.11
N PRO A 42 -5.27 7.24 6.12
CA PRO A 42 -6.47 6.60 6.66
C PRO A 42 -7.62 6.51 5.65
N ASP A 43 -7.59 7.32 4.58
CA ASP A 43 -8.63 7.33 3.54
C ASP A 43 -8.32 6.32 2.40
N ALA A 44 -7.13 5.70 2.41
CA ALA A 44 -6.82 4.66 1.44
C ALA A 44 -7.61 3.38 1.73
N ASP A 45 -8.15 2.74 0.69
CA ASP A 45 -8.86 1.47 0.84
C ASP A 45 -7.86 0.33 1.17
N PRO A 46 -7.95 -0.30 2.36
CA PRO A 46 -7.02 -1.34 2.77
C PRO A 46 -7.13 -2.62 1.92
N ASP A 47 -8.30 -2.91 1.36
CA ASP A 47 -8.50 -4.10 0.53
C ASP A 47 -7.86 -3.87 -0.86
N ASP A 48 -8.00 -2.68 -1.45
CA ASP A 48 -7.29 -2.31 -2.68
C ASP A 48 -5.76 -2.36 -2.50
N LEU A 49 -5.26 -1.83 -1.39
CA LEU A 49 -3.83 -1.91 -1.05
C LEU A 49 -3.37 -3.36 -0.89
N ALA A 50 -4.20 -4.23 -0.30
CA ALA A 50 -3.90 -5.63 -0.14
C ALA A 50 -3.77 -6.35 -1.49
N TYR A 51 -4.71 -6.14 -2.40
CA TYR A 51 -4.64 -6.71 -3.75
C TYR A 51 -3.45 -6.18 -4.55
N LEU A 52 -3.15 -4.88 -4.46
CA LEU A 52 -1.97 -4.29 -5.09
C LEU A 52 -0.68 -4.98 -4.62
N LEU A 53 -0.48 -5.06 -3.31
CA LEU A 53 0.71 -5.67 -2.72
C LEU A 53 0.79 -7.17 -3.05
N LEU A 54 -0.34 -7.88 -3.02
CA LEU A 54 -0.41 -9.29 -3.40
C LEU A 54 0.00 -9.51 -4.85
N THR A 55 -0.47 -8.68 -5.79
CA THR A 55 -0.03 -8.73 -7.19
C THR A 55 1.48 -8.54 -7.32
N ILE A 56 2.05 -7.59 -6.58
CA ILE A 56 3.50 -7.32 -6.60
C ILE A 56 4.27 -8.52 -6.04
N ILE A 57 3.84 -9.10 -4.91
CA ILE A 57 4.46 -10.29 -4.31
C ILE A 57 4.48 -11.45 -5.32
N ARG A 58 3.38 -11.69 -6.03
CA ARG A 58 3.33 -12.76 -7.06
C ARG A 58 4.19 -12.44 -8.28
N GLY A 59 4.31 -11.17 -8.67
CA GLY A 59 5.28 -10.74 -9.68
C GLY A 59 6.73 -10.99 -9.26
N ILE A 60 7.05 -10.75 -7.99
CA ILE A 60 8.38 -11.01 -7.42
C ILE A 60 8.69 -12.51 -7.45
N ASP A 61 7.76 -13.38 -7.05
CA ASP A 61 7.92 -14.84 -7.09
C ASP A 61 8.29 -15.32 -8.51
N VAL A 62 7.59 -14.78 -9.51
CA VAL A 62 7.84 -15.07 -10.93
C VAL A 62 9.23 -14.57 -11.34
N VAL A 63 9.56 -13.31 -11.09
CA VAL A 63 10.88 -12.74 -11.43
C VAL A 63 12.02 -13.53 -10.79
N GLY A 64 11.86 -13.92 -9.52
CA GLY A 64 12.85 -14.74 -8.81
C GLY A 64 13.04 -16.12 -9.43
N ALA A 65 11.96 -16.76 -9.87
CA ALA A 65 12.02 -18.08 -10.50
C ALA A 65 12.78 -18.10 -11.84
N TYR A 66 12.83 -16.98 -12.55
CA TYR A 66 13.53 -16.86 -13.85
C TYR A 66 15.00 -16.43 -13.74
N GLY A 67 15.62 -16.53 -12.57
CA GLY A 67 17.07 -16.38 -12.40
C GLY A 67 17.58 -14.94 -12.46
N HIS A 68 16.70 -13.95 -12.25
CA HIS A 68 17.12 -12.57 -12.05
C HIS A 68 17.90 -12.43 -10.73
N SER A 69 18.82 -11.44 -10.66
CA SER A 69 19.61 -11.17 -9.45
C SER A 69 18.72 -11.07 -8.21
N PRO A 70 19.13 -11.62 -7.05
CA PRO A 70 18.40 -11.50 -5.79
C PRO A 70 18.16 -10.05 -5.35
N ASP A 71 18.95 -9.09 -5.83
CA ASP A 71 18.78 -7.66 -5.53
C ASP A 71 17.51 -7.09 -6.20
N ARG A 72 17.05 -7.70 -7.29
CA ARG A 72 15.92 -7.21 -8.07
C ARG A 72 14.58 -7.36 -7.33
N PRO A 73 14.23 -8.53 -6.76
CA PRO A 73 13.12 -8.67 -5.81
C PRO A 73 13.10 -7.61 -4.72
N THR A 74 14.24 -7.37 -4.05
CA THR A 74 14.36 -6.39 -2.97
C THR A 74 14.04 -4.98 -3.47
N SER A 75 14.65 -4.57 -4.58
CA SER A 75 14.41 -3.24 -5.16
C SER A 75 12.95 -3.04 -5.60
N ILE A 76 12.29 -4.08 -6.11
CA ILE A 76 10.86 -4.03 -6.46
C ILE A 76 10.01 -3.84 -5.20
N ALA A 77 10.29 -4.58 -4.12
CA ALA A 77 9.57 -4.45 -2.86
C ALA A 77 9.73 -3.04 -2.26
N GLU A 78 10.96 -2.51 -2.22
CA GLU A 78 11.22 -1.15 -1.76
C GLU A 78 10.47 -0.10 -2.58
N SER A 79 10.46 -0.26 -3.91
CA SER A 79 9.73 0.63 -4.82
C SER A 79 8.23 0.57 -4.57
N ALA A 80 7.67 -0.62 -4.31
CA ALA A 80 6.26 -0.79 -3.97
C ALA A 80 5.90 -0.05 -2.67
N PHE A 81 6.71 -0.19 -1.62
CA PHE A 81 6.50 0.53 -0.37
C PHE A 81 6.62 2.06 -0.52
N ALA A 82 7.47 2.53 -1.43
CA ALA A 82 7.61 3.96 -1.71
C ALA A 82 6.36 4.58 -2.37
N LEU A 83 5.54 3.77 -3.06
CA LEU A 83 4.31 4.19 -3.73
C LEU A 83 3.07 4.17 -2.83
N LEU A 84 3.16 3.60 -1.62
CA LEU A 84 2.03 3.55 -0.71
C LEU A 84 1.55 4.97 -0.35
N PRO A 85 0.22 5.18 -0.24
CA PRO A 85 -0.32 6.46 0.16
C PRO A 85 0.06 6.70 1.62
N ARG A 86 0.97 7.65 1.84
CA ARG A 86 1.43 8.02 3.18
C ARG A 86 0.50 9.07 3.76
N HIS A 87 0.23 8.95 5.06
CA HIS A 87 -0.42 10.02 5.80
C HIS A 87 0.40 11.30 5.63
N ARG A 88 -0.13 12.25 4.85
CA ARG A 88 0.49 13.57 4.76
C ARG A 88 0.23 14.21 6.10
N HIS A 89 1.27 14.35 6.94
CA HIS A 89 1.24 15.37 7.98
C HIS A 89 0.89 16.68 7.29
N ARG A 90 -0.37 17.11 7.45
CA ARG A 90 -0.80 18.42 7.02
C ARG A 90 0.20 19.39 7.63
N ARG A 91 0.85 20.19 6.79
CA ARG A 91 1.58 21.39 7.23
C ARG A 91 0.55 22.38 7.81
N GLU A 92 0.01 22.08 8.98
CA GLU A 92 -0.77 23.01 9.79
C GLU A 92 0.22 23.86 10.58
N GLY A 93 0.46 25.07 10.09
CA GLY A 93 1.44 25.99 10.68
C GLY A 93 1.91 27.14 9.78
N ALA A 94 1.35 27.35 8.59
CA ALA A 94 1.45 28.67 7.98
C ALA A 94 0.53 29.63 8.76
N VAL A 95 1.09 30.20 9.83
CA VAL A 95 0.47 31.27 10.62
C VAL A 95 0.12 32.41 9.65
N PRO A 96 -1.14 32.87 9.58
CA PRO A 96 -1.43 34.12 8.90
C PRO A 96 -0.84 35.23 9.76
N SER A 97 0.18 35.91 9.23
CA SER A 97 0.73 37.13 9.82
C SER A 97 -0.36 38.22 9.78
N SER A 98 -1.21 38.25 10.81
CA SER A 98 -2.00 39.42 11.16
C SER A 98 -1.15 40.29 12.08
N ASP A 99 -0.31 41.14 11.49
CA ASP A 99 0.23 42.34 12.15
C ASP A 99 0.69 43.32 11.07
N LEU A 100 -0.27 44.11 10.58
CA LEU A 100 -0.01 45.49 10.19
C LEU A 100 -1.16 46.35 10.73
N THR A 101 -1.11 46.54 12.05
CA THR A 101 -1.32 47.80 12.75
C THR A 101 -2.34 48.75 12.13
N GLN A 102 -3.62 48.57 12.50
CA GLN A 102 -4.56 49.69 12.60
C GLN A 102 -4.20 50.53 13.82
N GLN A 103 -3.16 51.37 13.72
CA GLN A 103 -2.88 52.34 14.79
C GLN A 103 -2.13 53.58 14.29
N GLU A 104 -2.64 54.25 13.25
CA GLU A 104 -2.36 55.68 13.00
C GLU A 104 -3.64 56.40 12.56
N THR A 105 -4.61 56.51 13.48
CA THR A 105 -5.64 57.57 13.47
C THR A 105 -5.81 58.07 14.90
N LEU A 106 -4.90 58.95 15.34
CA LEU A 106 -5.15 60.17 16.15
C LEU A 106 -3.81 60.69 16.69
N ALA A 107 -3.25 61.71 16.00
CA ALA A 107 -2.54 62.85 16.60
C ALA A 107 -2.31 63.89 15.49
#